data_AF-A0A940UKQ9-F1
#
_entry.id   AF-A0A940UKQ9-F1
#
_cell.length_a   1.000
_cell.length_b   1.000
_cell.length_c   1.000
_cell.angle_alpha   90.00
_cell.angle_beta   90.00
_cell.angle_gamma   90.00
#
_symmetry.space_group_name_H-M   'P 1'
#
loop_
_entity.id
_entity.type
_entity.pdbx_description
1 polymer ?
#
loop_
_entity_poly.entity_id
_entity_poly.type
_entity_poly.pdbx_seq_one_letter_code
_entity_poly.pdbx_strand_id
1 'polypeptide(L)'
;MNMDANQVHYLQLLAKQYPSIQAASTAIVELTSQMSLPKGTEHIVTDIHGEYEAFRHVLKNGSGSIRRKINELFGSALSEDEKRSLATLIYYPEEKLPLILKNVPDKAEWYRTTILR
;
A
#
# COMPACT_ATOMS: atom_id res chain seq x y z
N MET A 1 46.41 -1.47 11.06
CA MET A 1 45.22 -2.29 11.41
C MET A 1 45.51 -3.71 10.96
N ASN A 2 45.63 -4.66 11.88
CA ASN A 2 45.71 -6.08 11.50
C ASN A 2 44.31 -6.55 11.16
N MET A 3 44.05 -6.84 9.89
CA MET A 3 42.81 -7.50 9.48
C MET A 3 42.90 -8.97 9.87
N ASP A 4 41.86 -9.47 10.51
CA ASP A 4 41.73 -10.87 10.89
C ASP A 4 41.75 -11.75 9.62
N ALA A 5 42.31 -12.95 9.70
CA ALA A 5 42.41 -13.87 8.57
C ALA A 5 41.03 -14.20 7.97
N ASN A 6 40.00 -14.27 8.82
CA ASN A 6 38.61 -14.47 8.37
C ASN A 6 38.06 -13.27 7.60
N GLN A 7 38.41 -12.04 7.98
CA GLN A 7 37.99 -10.84 7.26
C GLN A 7 38.61 -10.80 5.86
N VAL A 8 39.90 -11.17 5.75
CA VAL A 8 40.57 -11.25 4.46
C VAL A 8 39.93 -12.32 3.57
N HIS A 9 39.63 -13.51 4.11
CA HIS A 9 38.95 -14.57 3.36
C HIS A 9 37.56 -14.12 2.88
N TYR A 10 36.79 -13.46 3.74
CA TYR A 10 35.48 -12.94 3.39
C TYR A 10 35.53 -11.87 2.28
N LEU A 11 36.48 -10.95 2.36
CA LEU A 11 36.68 -9.93 1.33
C LEU A 11 37.12 -10.53 -0.01
N GLN A 12 37.95 -11.58 0.02
CA GLN A 12 38.32 -12.31 -1.19
C GLN A 12 37.12 -13.01 -1.84
N LEU A 13 36.17 -13.52 -1.06
CA LEU A 13 34.92 -14.08 -1.59
C LEU A 13 34.04 -12.98 -2.19
N LEU A 14 33.88 -11.85 -1.50
CA LEU A 14 33.12 -10.71 -2.02
C LEU A 14 33.72 -10.15 -3.31
N ALA A 15 35.05 -10.09 -3.42
CA ALA A 15 35.73 -9.64 -4.64
C ALA A 15 35.45 -10.52 -5.87
N LYS A 16 35.10 -11.81 -5.67
CA LYS A 16 34.65 -12.69 -6.78
C LYS A 16 33.26 -12.30 -7.29
N GLN A 17 32.38 -11.82 -6.40
CA GLN A 17 30.99 -11.47 -6.73
C GLN A 17 30.85 -10.01 -7.16
N TYR A 18 31.69 -9.12 -6.62
CA TYR A 18 31.73 -7.68 -6.92
C TYR A 18 33.16 -7.28 -7.35
N PRO A 19 33.54 -7.56 -8.61
CA PRO A 19 34.94 -7.47 -9.06
C PRO A 19 35.43 -6.04 -9.28
N SER A 20 34.54 -5.04 -9.28
CA SER A 20 34.87 -3.63 -9.45
C SER A 20 34.24 -2.77 -8.36
N ILE A 21 34.82 -1.59 -8.15
CA ILE A 21 34.27 -0.57 -7.25
C ILE A 21 32.81 -0.28 -7.64
N GLN A 22 32.55 -0.12 -8.94
CA GLN A 22 31.21 0.12 -9.47
C GLN A 22 30.24 -1.01 -9.13
N ALA A 23 30.62 -2.27 -9.32
CA ALA A 23 29.76 -3.42 -9.00
C ALA A 23 29.43 -3.48 -7.50
N ALA A 24 30.42 -3.25 -6.64
CA ALA A 24 30.21 -3.21 -5.19
C ALA A 24 29.32 -2.03 -4.78
N SER A 25 29.55 -0.84 -5.34
CA SER A 25 28.73 0.35 -5.09
C SER A 25 27.28 0.16 -5.51
N THR A 26 27.03 -0.44 -6.68
CA THR A 26 25.67 -0.76 -7.15
C THR A 26 24.95 -1.72 -6.19
N ALA A 27 25.62 -2.79 -5.74
CA ALA A 27 25.05 -3.74 -4.80
C ALA A 27 24.70 -3.11 -3.45
N ILE A 28 25.57 -2.20 -2.95
CA ILE A 28 25.30 -1.44 -1.71
C ILE A 28 24.06 -0.56 -1.89
N VAL A 29 23.96 0.17 -3.01
CA VAL A 29 22.80 1.03 -3.30
C VAL A 29 21.51 0.21 -3.38
N GLU A 30 21.55 -0.94 -4.06
CA GLU A 30 20.39 -1.81 -4.21
C GLU A 30 19.93 -2.39 -2.86
N LEU A 31 20.86 -2.93 -2.07
CA LEU A 31 20.56 -3.47 -0.73
C LEU A 31 20.03 -2.37 0.20
N THR A 32 20.65 -1.19 0.19
CA THR A 32 20.21 -0.04 0.99
C THR A 32 18.81 0.39 0.58
N SER A 33 18.51 0.39 -0.73
CA SER A 33 17.19 0.72 -1.25
C SER A 33 16.15 -0.30 -0.82
N GLN A 34 16.44 -1.60 -0.93
CA GLN A 34 15.54 -2.67 -0.47
C GLN A 34 15.27 -2.60 1.03
N MET A 35 16.30 -2.34 1.85
CA MET A 35 16.16 -2.17 3.30
C MET A 35 15.38 -0.90 3.69
N SER A 36 15.42 0.12 2.83
CA SER A 36 14.70 1.39 3.02
C SER A 36 13.26 1.32 2.53
N LEU A 37 12.86 0.28 1.81
CA LEU A 37 11.46 0.07 1.48
C LEU A 37 10.68 -0.09 2.79
N PRO A 38 9.56 0.63 2.98
CA PRO A 38 8.72 0.41 4.13
C PRO A 38 8.30 -1.05 4.13
N LYS A 39 8.46 -1.74 5.27
CA LYS A 39 7.94 -3.10 5.40
C LYS A 39 6.49 -3.10 4.94
N GLY A 40 6.14 -4.08 4.11
CA GLY A 40 4.75 -4.30 3.73
C GLY A 40 3.88 -4.41 4.97
N THR A 41 2.61 -4.02 4.87
CA THR A 41 1.69 -4.18 6.00
C THR A 41 1.44 -5.68 6.19
N GLU A 42 1.96 -6.25 7.29
CA GLU A 42 1.73 -7.64 7.67
C GLU A 42 0.42 -7.74 8.46
N HIS A 43 -0.59 -8.39 7.88
CA HIS A 43 -1.84 -8.71 8.57
C HIS A 43 -1.76 -10.15 9.10
N ILE A 44 -1.74 -10.31 10.42
CA ILE A 44 -1.85 -11.62 11.07
C ILE A 44 -3.29 -11.80 11.54
N VAL A 45 -3.98 -12.82 11.02
CA VAL A 45 -5.38 -13.12 11.36
C VAL A 45 -5.45 -14.60 11.74
N THR A 46 -5.81 -14.91 12.98
CA THR A 46 -5.75 -16.26 13.55
C THR A 46 -7.10 -16.97 13.62
N ASP A 47 -8.21 -16.27 13.40
CA ASP A 47 -9.58 -16.80 13.57
C ASP A 47 -10.44 -16.59 12.30
N ILE A 48 -10.03 -17.20 11.18
CA ILE A 48 -10.68 -17.04 9.87
C ILE A 48 -11.91 -17.99 9.71
N HIS A 49 -12.13 -18.93 10.63
CA HIS A 49 -13.23 -19.89 10.50
C HIS A 49 -14.57 -19.28 10.90
N GLY A 50 -15.40 -18.95 9.90
CA GLY A 50 -16.77 -18.44 10.07
C GLY A 50 -16.93 -16.94 9.78
N GLU A 51 -15.83 -16.17 9.79
CA GLU A 51 -15.83 -14.71 9.73
C GLU A 51 -15.37 -14.16 8.36
N TYR A 52 -15.83 -14.79 7.26
CA TYR A 52 -15.44 -14.42 5.89
C TYR A 52 -15.77 -12.97 5.55
N GLU A 53 -16.95 -12.50 5.95
CA GLU A 53 -17.40 -11.11 5.67
C GLU A 53 -16.60 -10.07 6.46
N ALA A 54 -16.28 -10.36 7.73
CA ALA A 54 -15.42 -9.48 8.53
C ALA A 54 -14.00 -9.41 7.94
N PHE A 55 -13.44 -10.53 7.50
CA PHE A 55 -12.14 -10.57 6.82
C PHE A 55 -12.16 -9.76 5.51
N ARG A 56 -13.18 -9.96 4.67
CA ARG A 56 -13.35 -9.15 3.44
C ARG A 56 -13.46 -7.67 3.75
N HIS A 57 -14.16 -7.29 4.81
CA HIS A 57 -14.26 -5.89 5.23
C HIS A 57 -12.89 -5.30 5.60
N VAL A 58 -12.06 -6.04 6.35
CA VAL A 58 -10.70 -5.62 6.73
C VAL A 58 -9.80 -5.43 5.51
N LEU A 59 -9.89 -6.33 4.51
CA LEU A 59 -9.16 -6.17 3.26
C LEU A 59 -9.67 -4.96 2.47
N LYS A 60 -10.99 -4.84 2.30
CA LYS A 60 -11.65 -3.76 1.55
C LYS A 60 -11.39 -2.38 2.16
N ASN A 61 -11.32 -2.27 3.49
CA ASN A 61 -11.03 -1.01 4.18
C ASN A 61 -9.52 -0.72 4.35
N GLY A 62 -8.66 -1.67 3.93
CA GLY A 62 -7.20 -1.59 4.06
C GLY A 62 -6.75 -1.46 5.52
N SER A 63 -7.43 -2.13 6.45
CA SER A 63 -7.28 -1.93 7.90
C SER A 63 -7.38 -0.47 8.33
N GLY A 64 -8.34 0.25 7.74
CA GLY A 64 -8.59 1.67 8.01
C GLY A 64 -7.62 2.65 7.35
N SER A 65 -6.60 2.17 6.63
CA SER A 65 -5.64 3.03 5.91
C SER A 65 -6.34 3.89 4.85
N ILE A 66 -7.37 3.38 4.18
CA ILE A 66 -8.13 4.11 3.17
C ILE A 66 -8.89 5.29 3.82
N ARG A 67 -9.56 5.06 4.96
CA ARG A 67 -10.25 6.15 5.69
C ARG A 67 -9.27 7.22 6.14
N ARG A 68 -8.09 6.82 6.64
CA ARG A 68 -7.02 7.76 7.00
C ARG A 68 -6.61 8.59 5.78
N LYS A 69 -6.44 7.96 4.61
CA LYS A 69 -6.05 8.65 3.38
C LYS A 69 -7.11 9.62 2.87
N ILE A 70 -8.38 9.25 2.94
CA ILE A 70 -9.50 10.14 2.61
C ILE A 70 -9.48 11.37 3.52
N ASN A 71 -9.26 11.18 4.83
CA ASN A 71 -9.17 12.30 5.77
C ASN A 71 -7.97 13.21 5.51
N GLU A 72 -6.80 12.64 5.18
CA GLU A 72 -5.60 13.42 4.83
C GLU A 72 -5.81 14.29 3.58
N LEU A 73 -6.47 13.74 2.54
CA LEU A 73 -6.62 14.41 1.24
C LEU A 73 -7.83 15.37 1.19
N PHE A 74 -8.93 15.00 1.85
CA PHE A 74 -10.22 15.70 1.74
C PHE A 74 -10.72 16.25 3.08
N GLY A 75 -9.85 16.32 4.09
CA GLY A 75 -10.18 16.69 5.47
C GLY A 75 -11.02 17.96 5.61
N SER A 76 -10.69 19.00 4.86
CA SER A 76 -11.40 20.30 4.83
C SER A 76 -12.33 20.47 3.64
N ALA A 77 -12.21 19.61 2.61
CA ALA A 77 -12.95 19.73 1.36
C ALA A 77 -14.31 19.01 1.39
N LEU A 78 -14.43 17.97 2.22
CA LEU A 78 -15.63 17.15 2.35
C LEU A 78 -16.10 17.14 3.81
N SER A 79 -17.41 17.07 4.00
CA SER A 79 -18.02 16.77 5.29
C SER A 79 -17.76 15.32 5.71
N GLU A 80 -17.95 15.00 6.99
CA GLU A 80 -17.78 13.62 7.49
C GLU A 80 -18.74 12.62 6.81
N ASP A 81 -19.94 13.06 6.43
CA ASP A 81 -20.91 12.22 5.72
C ASP A 81 -20.47 11.91 4.29
N GLU A 82 -19.87 12.89 3.60
CA GLU A 82 -19.30 12.70 2.27
C GLU A 82 -18.08 11.80 2.32
N LYS A 83 -17.18 11.98 3.28
CA LYS A 83 -16.03 11.10 3.51
C LYS A 83 -16.46 9.66 3.79
N ARG A 84 -17.48 9.47 4.62
CA ARG A 84 -18.05 8.14 4.92
C ARG A 84 -18.68 7.51 3.69
N SER A 85 -19.39 8.29 2.89
CA SER A 85 -20.01 7.82 1.65
C SER A 85 -18.96 7.41 0.61
N LEU A 86 -17.89 8.22 0.46
CA LEU A 86 -16.75 7.92 -0.40
C LEU A 86 -16.00 6.67 0.05
N ALA A 87 -15.71 6.55 1.35
CA ALA A 87 -15.07 5.36 1.91
C ALA A 87 -15.90 4.10 1.64
N THR A 88 -17.22 4.17 1.85
CA THR A 88 -18.13 3.05 1.58
C THR A 88 -18.16 2.68 0.10
N LEU A 89 -18.14 3.66 -0.81
CA LEU A 89 -18.06 3.43 -2.25
C LEU A 89 -16.75 2.75 -2.65
N ILE A 90 -15.63 3.13 -2.04
CA ILE A 90 -14.33 2.50 -2.30
C ILE A 90 -14.30 1.05 -1.77
N TYR A 91 -14.89 0.80 -0.60
CA TYR A 91 -14.90 -0.54 0.00
C TYR A 91 -15.83 -1.51 -0.75
N TYR A 92 -16.98 -1.02 -1.22
CA TYR A 92 -18.06 -1.82 -1.78
C TYR A 92 -18.61 -1.19 -3.07
N PRO A 93 -17.80 -1.06 -4.13
CA PRO A 93 -18.19 -0.32 -5.33
C PRO A 93 -19.40 -0.93 -6.02
N GLU A 94 -19.42 -2.26 -6.20
CA GLU A 94 -20.51 -2.96 -6.89
C GLU A 94 -21.85 -2.88 -6.13
N GLU A 95 -21.80 -2.82 -4.81
CA GLU A 95 -22.99 -2.76 -3.96
C GLU A 95 -23.48 -1.31 -3.78
N LYS A 96 -22.54 -0.36 -3.63
CA LYS A 96 -22.86 1.04 -3.33
C LYS A 96 -23.18 1.86 -4.57
N LEU A 97 -22.53 1.59 -5.70
CA LEU A 97 -22.69 2.36 -6.94
C LEU A 97 -24.15 2.32 -7.45
N PRO A 98 -24.85 1.17 -7.54
CA PRO A 98 -26.24 1.15 -7.98
C PRO A 98 -27.17 1.95 -7.07
N LEU A 99 -26.89 1.99 -5.77
CA LEU A 99 -27.68 2.75 -4.80
C LEU A 99 -27.51 4.26 -4.99
N ILE A 100 -26.30 4.71 -5.27
CA ILE A 100 -26.02 6.12 -5.57
C ILE A 100 -26.72 6.52 -6.87
N LEU A 101 -26.54 5.72 -7.93
CA LEU A 101 -27.04 6.05 -9.27
C LEU A 101 -28.57 5.98 -9.42
N LYS A 102 -29.31 5.46 -8.44
CA LYS A 102 -30.80 5.47 -8.44
C LYS A 102 -31.36 6.90 -8.41
N ASN A 103 -30.69 7.80 -7.71
CA ASN A 103 -31.15 9.17 -7.48
C ASN A 103 -30.37 10.20 -8.32
N VAL A 104 -29.53 9.73 -9.24
CA VAL A 104 -28.71 10.58 -10.11
C VAL A 104 -29.42 10.76 -11.46
N PRO A 105 -29.77 12.00 -11.86
CA PRO A 105 -30.46 12.27 -13.12
C PRO A 105 -29.64 11.89 -14.35
N ASP A 106 -28.35 12.26 -14.36
CA ASP A 106 -27.41 11.92 -15.43
C ASP A 106 -26.23 11.11 -14.86
N LYS A 107 -26.26 9.80 -15.13
CA LYS A 107 -25.21 8.87 -14.70
C LYS A 107 -23.88 9.16 -15.39
N ALA A 108 -23.91 9.56 -16.67
CA ALA A 108 -22.70 9.81 -17.44
C ALA A 108 -21.97 11.06 -16.94
N GLU A 109 -22.73 12.12 -16.62
CA GLU A 109 -22.19 13.31 -15.96
C GLU A 109 -21.60 12.98 -14.59
N TRP A 110 -22.32 12.19 -13.78
CA TRP A 110 -21.82 11.77 -12.46
C TRP A 110 -20.50 11.01 -12.55
N TYR A 111 -20.39 10.05 -13.49
CA TYR A 111 -19.12 9.35 -13.71
C TYR A 111 -17.99 10.29 -14.11
N ARG A 112 -18.25 11.26 -15.00
CA ARG A 112 -17.25 12.24 -15.42
C ARG A 112 -16.76 13.13 -14.29
N THR A 113 -17.65 13.52 -13.39
CA THR A 113 -17.31 14.44 -12.30
C THR A 113 -16.67 13.70 -11.12
N THR A 114 -17.13 12.49 -10.80
CA THR A 114 -16.69 11.74 -9.62
C THR A 114 -15.50 10.82 -9.89
N ILE A 115 -15.43 10.18 -11.06
CA ILE A 115 -14.30 9.35 -11.48
C ILE A 115 -13.48 10.18 -12.46
N LEU A 116 -12.75 11.16 -11.91
CA LEU A 116 -11.82 11.99 -12.68
C LEU A 116 -10.91 11.11 -13.55
N ARG A 117 -10.87 11.43 -14.84
CA ARG A 117 -9.97 10.85 -15.84
C ARG A 117 -8.81 11.79 -16.10
#